data_AF-A0A239AKG8-F1
#
_entry.id   AF-A0A239AKG8-F1
#
_cell.length_a   1.000
_cell.length_b   1.000
_cell.length_c   1.000
_cell.angle_alpha   90.00
_cell.angle_beta   90.00
_cell.angle_gamma   90.00
#
_symmetry.space_group_name_H-M   'P 1'
#
loop_
_entity.id
_entity.type
_entity.pdbx_description
1 polymer ?
#
loop_
_entity_poly.entity_id
_entity_poly.type
_entity_poly.pdbx_seq_one_letter_code
_entity_poly.pdbx_strand_id
1 'polypeptide(L)'
;MMTFLERRALAWRPAWRVRGRAHGAFRGHWTRLAALTIIVLLCLAARAEALDASARWQGLLASSELPAMAVLDLAALRAAYPGAFLGLARRDSGGLDLVLAHGARLAYDDGRIRTPGQVLEEPDVRAMLAQVYPLGRTTPKTANPRPGFDPGRSRVEPLFTALYGADEDAVRAACRVVSFDGHGASMNTRFGAANALARVWRRLAPRAARPAWRQVLRPFGGGFCWREIAATDRLSAHAFGIAVDLNPALPYWLTCRHPEAAPARVQAFPRGIVAAFEAEGFIWGGKWAAFDLMHFEYRPELILKARHLRGDIRLPGAPSRKAFGAG
;
A
#
# COMPACT_ATOMS: atom_id res chain seq x y z
N MET A 1 -58.58 -26.58 41.27
CA MET A 1 -59.39 -26.01 40.17
C MET A 1 -58.64 -26.33 38.87
N MET A 2 -58.85 -27.45 38.18
CA MET A 2 -60.04 -27.81 37.37
C MET A 2 -60.60 -26.57 36.67
N THR A 3 -60.51 -26.48 35.34
CA THR A 3 -61.54 -27.06 34.47
C THR A 3 -61.03 -27.84 33.25
N PHE A 4 -61.88 -28.80 32.89
CA PHE A 4 -61.81 -29.89 31.93
C PHE A 4 -62.99 -29.72 30.97
N LEU A 5 -62.89 -30.19 29.71
CA LEU A 5 -63.96 -30.66 28.79
C LEU A 5 -63.32 -30.84 27.38
N GLU A 6 -62.85 -32.02 26.95
CA GLU A 6 -63.58 -33.16 26.33
C GLU A 6 -64.42 -32.79 25.07
N ARG A 7 -64.35 -33.46 23.90
CA ARG A 7 -64.49 -34.91 23.55
C ARG A 7 -63.87 -35.20 22.13
N ARG A 8 -63.12 -36.32 21.93
CA ARG A 8 -63.43 -37.63 21.24
C ARG A 8 -64.00 -37.51 19.79
N ALA A 9 -63.76 -38.36 18.78
CA ALA A 9 -63.01 -39.60 18.48
C ALA A 9 -63.11 -39.80 16.93
N LEU A 10 -62.17 -40.40 16.17
CA LEU A 10 -62.04 -41.83 15.79
C LEU A 10 -60.80 -41.89 14.85
N ALA A 11 -59.74 -42.63 15.15
CA ALA A 11 -59.51 -44.05 14.84
C ALA A 11 -59.42 -44.39 13.33
N TRP A 12 -58.19 -44.46 12.80
CA TRP A 12 -57.79 -45.52 11.87
C TRP A 12 -56.27 -45.75 11.95
N ARG A 13 -55.88 -47.00 12.21
CA ARG A 13 -54.52 -47.54 12.05
C ARG A 13 -54.58 -48.59 10.93
N PRO A 14 -53.46 -48.82 10.25
CA PRO A 14 -52.88 -50.15 10.42
C PRO A 14 -51.40 -50.12 10.74
N ALA A 15 -51.00 -51.11 11.53
CA ALA A 15 -49.65 -51.37 11.96
C ALA A 15 -48.87 -52.12 10.87
N TRP A 16 -47.59 -51.78 10.70
CA TRP A 16 -46.54 -52.75 10.36
C TRP A 16 -45.27 -52.39 11.13
N ARG A 17 -44.80 -53.33 11.96
CA ARG A 17 -43.46 -53.31 12.56
C ARG A 17 -42.45 -53.66 11.47
N VAL A 18 -41.38 -52.88 11.38
CA VAL A 18 -40.06 -53.40 10.95
C VAL A 18 -39.00 -52.83 11.89
N ARG A 19 -38.32 -53.72 12.62
CA ARG A 19 -37.05 -53.41 13.29
C ARG A 19 -35.98 -53.27 12.21
N GLY A 20 -35.23 -52.17 12.22
CA GLY A 20 -34.01 -52.01 11.44
C GLY A 20 -33.05 -51.06 12.15
N ARG A 21 -31.90 -51.58 12.59
CA ARG A 21 -30.80 -50.79 13.15
C ARG A 21 -30.14 -49.94 12.06
N ALA A 22 -29.69 -48.76 12.48
CA ALA A 22 -28.56 -47.96 11.98
C ALA A 22 -28.41 -47.74 10.47
N HIS A 23 -28.48 -46.48 10.03
CA HIS A 23 -27.45 -45.83 9.20
C HIS A 23 -27.78 -44.35 8.99
N GLY A 24 -27.02 -43.48 9.65
CA GLY A 24 -27.16 -42.02 9.56
C GLY A 24 -25.83 -41.31 9.83
N ALA A 25 -24.73 -41.83 9.29
CA ALA A 25 -23.40 -41.23 9.44
C ALA A 25 -22.54 -41.51 8.20
N PHE A 26 -23.04 -41.20 7.00
CA PHE A 26 -22.23 -41.35 5.77
C PHE A 26 -22.40 -40.22 4.75
N ARG A 27 -23.28 -39.24 4.97
CA ARG A 27 -23.50 -38.13 4.02
C ARG A 27 -22.71 -36.84 4.31
N GLY A 28 -22.01 -36.74 5.43
CA GLY A 28 -21.28 -35.53 5.84
C GLY A 28 -19.77 -35.52 5.58
N HIS A 29 -19.15 -36.68 5.31
CA HIS A 29 -17.70 -36.78 5.10
C HIS A 29 -17.31 -36.60 3.63
N TRP A 30 -18.09 -37.14 2.69
CA TRP A 30 -17.87 -36.97 1.24
C TRP A 30 -17.99 -35.52 0.79
N THR A 31 -18.90 -34.74 1.38
CA THR A 31 -19.06 -33.31 1.07
C THR A 31 -17.91 -32.46 1.61
N ARG A 32 -17.36 -32.80 2.78
CA ARG A 32 -16.17 -32.14 3.34
C ARG A 32 -14.88 -32.50 2.58
N LEU A 33 -14.71 -33.76 2.20
CA LEU A 33 -13.60 -34.21 1.36
C LEU A 33 -13.67 -33.58 -0.04
N ALA A 34 -14.85 -33.56 -0.67
CA ALA A 34 -15.02 -32.90 -1.97
C ALA A 34 -14.76 -31.39 -1.90
N ALA A 35 -15.27 -30.70 -0.86
CA ALA A 35 -14.99 -29.27 -0.66
C ALA A 35 -13.50 -29.00 -0.42
N LEU A 36 -12.82 -29.84 0.37
CA LEU A 36 -11.37 -29.72 0.59
C LEU A 36 -10.58 -29.94 -0.70
N THR A 37 -10.95 -30.95 -1.50
CA THR A 37 -10.32 -31.22 -2.80
C THR A 37 -10.53 -30.06 -3.78
N ILE A 38 -11.73 -29.47 -3.83
CA ILE A 38 -12.00 -28.28 -4.67
C ILE A 38 -11.14 -27.10 -4.22
N ILE A 39 -11.06 -26.83 -2.91
CA ILE A 39 -10.19 -25.76 -2.38
C ILE A 39 -8.73 -26.01 -2.75
N VAL A 40 -8.24 -27.25 -2.62
CA VAL A 40 -6.87 -27.61 -3.01
C VAL A 40 -6.64 -27.40 -4.51
N LEU A 41 -7.57 -27.83 -5.37
CA LEU A 41 -7.47 -27.61 -6.82
C LEU A 41 -7.49 -26.13 -7.20
N LEU A 42 -8.35 -25.32 -6.56
CA LEU A 42 -8.36 -23.87 -6.75
C LEU A 42 -7.05 -23.21 -6.29
N CYS A 43 -6.50 -23.64 -5.15
CA CYS A 43 -5.20 -23.17 -4.69
C CYS A 43 -4.06 -23.58 -5.64
N LEU A 44 -4.11 -24.78 -6.23
CA LEU A 44 -3.12 -25.24 -7.21
C LEU A 44 -3.24 -24.46 -8.53
N ALA A 45 -4.46 -24.21 -9.02
CA ALA A 45 -4.70 -23.40 -10.21
C ALA A 45 -4.20 -21.95 -10.04
N ALA A 46 -4.57 -21.30 -8.93
CA ALA A 46 -4.11 -19.95 -8.61
C ALA A 46 -2.57 -19.87 -8.48
N ARG A 47 -1.93 -20.92 -7.94
CA ARG A 47 -0.47 -21.02 -7.91
C ARG A 47 0.14 -21.19 -9.30
N ALA A 48 -0.46 -22.00 -10.18
CA ALA A 48 0.00 -22.19 -11.54
C ALA A 48 -0.08 -20.89 -12.35
N GLU A 49 -1.19 -20.15 -12.25
CA GLU A 49 -1.36 -18.84 -12.88
C GLU A 49 -0.35 -17.83 -12.36
N ALA A 50 -0.10 -17.78 -11.05
CA ALA A 50 0.89 -16.88 -10.46
C ALA A 50 2.33 -17.21 -10.93
N LEU A 51 2.65 -18.49 -11.12
CA LEU A 51 3.93 -18.94 -11.64
C LEU A 51 4.11 -18.57 -13.12
N ASP A 52 3.08 -18.75 -13.94
CA ASP A 52 3.09 -18.37 -15.36
C ASP A 52 3.19 -16.84 -15.52
N ALA A 53 2.40 -16.07 -14.78
CA ALA A 53 2.51 -14.61 -14.72
C ALA A 53 3.93 -14.16 -14.33
N SER A 54 4.52 -14.81 -13.32
CA SER A 54 5.89 -14.55 -12.89
C SER A 54 6.91 -14.84 -13.99
N ALA A 55 6.77 -15.97 -14.70
CA ALA A 55 7.67 -16.37 -15.77
C ALA A 55 7.57 -15.43 -16.97
N ARG A 56 6.34 -15.05 -17.38
CA ARG A 56 6.10 -14.06 -18.45
C ARG A 56 6.69 -12.70 -18.09
N TRP A 57 6.50 -12.25 -16.85
CA TRP A 57 7.10 -11.01 -16.35
C TRP A 57 8.62 -11.02 -16.47
N GLN A 58 9.27 -12.09 -16.00
CA GLN A 58 10.73 -12.23 -16.05
C GLN A 58 11.25 -12.36 -17.48
N GLY A 59 10.55 -13.14 -18.32
CA GLY A 59 10.86 -13.30 -19.73
C GLY A 59 10.83 -11.97 -20.48
N LEU A 60 9.77 -11.16 -20.29
CA LEU A 60 9.66 -9.86 -20.95
C LEU A 60 10.69 -8.86 -20.44
N LEU A 61 10.97 -8.84 -19.13
CA LEU A 61 12.06 -8.01 -18.58
C LEU A 61 13.42 -8.41 -19.20
N ALA A 62 13.72 -9.71 -19.25
CA ALA A 62 14.98 -10.22 -19.78
C ALA A 62 15.11 -9.97 -21.29
N SER A 63 14.01 -10.03 -22.05
CA SER A 63 13.97 -9.73 -23.47
C SER A 63 13.78 -8.24 -23.77
N SER A 64 13.78 -7.37 -22.75
CA SER A 64 13.66 -5.92 -22.93
C SER A 64 15.02 -5.25 -22.82
N GLU A 65 15.32 -4.32 -23.72
CA GLU A 65 16.49 -3.44 -23.63
C GLU A 65 16.25 -2.31 -22.61
N LEU A 66 15.61 -2.64 -21.49
CA LEU A 66 15.30 -1.66 -20.45
C LEU A 66 16.57 -1.24 -19.70
N PRO A 67 16.73 0.07 -19.39
CA PRO A 67 17.76 0.52 -18.48
C PRO A 67 17.64 -0.16 -17.11
N ALA A 68 18.77 -0.37 -16.43
CA ALA A 68 18.80 -1.03 -15.11
C ALA A 68 17.82 -0.39 -14.09
N MET A 69 17.65 0.93 -14.14
CA MET A 69 16.71 1.65 -13.27
C MET A 69 15.25 1.26 -13.52
N ALA A 70 14.87 1.01 -14.78
CA ALA A 70 13.51 0.58 -15.11
C ALA A 70 13.22 -0.84 -14.61
N VAL A 71 14.19 -1.75 -14.74
CA VAL A 71 14.09 -3.10 -14.19
C VAL A 71 13.94 -3.05 -12.67
N LEU A 72 14.68 -2.17 -12.00
CA LEU A 72 14.56 -1.95 -10.55
C LEU A 72 13.18 -1.38 -10.16
N ASP A 73 12.67 -0.41 -10.91
CA ASP A 73 11.35 0.20 -10.68
C ASP A 73 10.24 -0.84 -10.72
N LEU A 74 10.25 -1.67 -11.75
CA LEU A 74 9.28 -2.75 -11.94
C LEU A 74 9.42 -3.84 -10.87
N ALA A 75 10.65 -4.18 -10.45
CA ALA A 75 10.89 -5.11 -9.35
C ALA A 75 10.40 -4.56 -8.00
N ALA A 76 10.59 -3.26 -7.74
CA ALA A 76 10.14 -2.61 -6.52
C ALA A 76 8.61 -2.56 -6.43
N LEU A 77 7.92 -2.22 -7.53
CA LEU A 77 6.46 -2.28 -7.61
C LEU A 77 5.95 -3.69 -7.32
N ARG A 78 6.48 -4.69 -8.03
CA ARG A 78 6.06 -6.09 -7.88
C ARG A 78 6.24 -6.60 -6.44
N ALA A 79 7.33 -6.21 -5.78
CA ALA A 79 7.59 -6.58 -4.40
C ALA A 79 6.70 -5.82 -3.40
N ALA A 80 6.41 -4.55 -3.67
CA ALA A 80 5.55 -3.71 -2.82
C ALA A 80 4.08 -4.12 -2.85
N TYR A 81 3.61 -4.59 -4.01
CA TYR A 81 2.20 -4.88 -4.25
C TYR A 81 1.98 -6.32 -4.75
N PRO A 82 2.18 -7.35 -3.88
CA PRO A 82 2.02 -8.74 -4.29
C PRO A 82 0.61 -9.02 -4.84
N GLY A 83 0.54 -9.59 -6.04
CA GLY A 83 -0.73 -9.92 -6.70
C GLY A 83 -1.43 -8.74 -7.39
N ALA A 84 -0.89 -7.52 -7.34
CA ALA A 84 -1.49 -6.37 -8.02
C ALA A 84 -1.27 -6.36 -9.54
N PHE A 85 -0.30 -7.13 -10.03
CA PHE A 85 0.12 -7.11 -11.43
C PHE A 85 0.11 -8.52 -12.03
N LEU A 86 -0.51 -8.66 -13.21
CA LEU A 86 -0.48 -9.91 -13.99
C LEU A 86 0.83 -10.06 -14.76
N GLY A 87 1.45 -8.95 -15.15
CA GLY A 87 2.42 -9.01 -16.21
C GLY A 87 2.93 -7.65 -16.64
N LEU A 88 3.86 -7.71 -17.58
CA LEU A 88 4.18 -6.61 -18.46
C LEU A 88 3.66 -6.97 -19.86
N ALA A 89 3.30 -5.96 -20.64
CA ALA A 89 2.96 -6.12 -22.05
C ALA A 89 3.76 -5.13 -22.88
N ARG A 90 4.22 -5.56 -24.06
CA ARG A 90 4.84 -4.66 -25.03
C ARG A 90 3.75 -4.03 -25.90
N ARG A 91 3.82 -2.72 -26.08
CA ARG A 91 3.00 -1.98 -27.05
C ARG A 91 3.62 -2.11 -28.45
N ASP A 92 2.80 -1.93 -29.47
CA ASP A 92 3.27 -1.91 -30.87
C ASP A 92 4.32 -0.81 -31.11
N SER A 93 4.24 0.29 -30.36
CA SER A 93 5.23 1.36 -30.35
C SER A 93 6.57 0.99 -29.67
N GLY A 94 6.72 -0.25 -29.20
CA GLY A 94 7.92 -0.74 -28.50
C GLY A 94 7.95 -0.44 -27.00
N GLY A 95 7.10 0.47 -26.52
CA GLY A 95 6.96 0.79 -25.09
C GLY A 95 6.43 -0.37 -24.25
N LEU A 96 6.55 -0.26 -22.92
CA LEU A 96 6.06 -1.26 -21.98
C LEU A 96 4.88 -0.74 -21.17
N ASP A 97 3.89 -1.59 -21.00
CA ASP A 97 2.76 -1.38 -20.11
C ASP A 97 2.84 -2.34 -18.91
N LEU A 98 2.50 -1.81 -17.75
CA LEU A 98 2.19 -2.54 -16.55
C LEU A 98 0.75 -3.07 -16.63
N VAL A 99 0.57 -4.40 -16.58
CA VAL A 99 -0.74 -5.03 -16.64
C VAL A 99 -1.23 -5.30 -15.23
N LEU A 100 -2.28 -4.58 -14.82
CA LEU A 100 -2.91 -4.69 -13.50
C LEU A 100 -3.71 -5.99 -13.37
N ALA A 101 -3.97 -6.44 -12.14
CA ALA A 101 -4.70 -7.67 -11.83
C ALA A 101 -6.07 -7.79 -12.53
N HIS A 102 -6.77 -6.67 -12.69
CA HIS A 102 -8.07 -6.60 -13.38
C HIS A 102 -7.95 -6.38 -14.90
N GLY A 103 -6.74 -6.46 -15.47
CA GLY A 103 -6.50 -6.40 -16.92
C GLY A 103 -6.18 -5.01 -17.49
N ALA A 104 -6.55 -3.91 -16.82
CA ALA A 104 -6.16 -2.58 -17.29
C ALA A 104 -4.64 -2.41 -17.39
N ARG A 105 -4.22 -1.54 -18.30
CA ARG A 105 -2.82 -1.33 -18.65
C ARG A 105 -2.41 0.11 -18.35
N LEU A 106 -1.26 0.27 -17.70
CA LEU A 106 -0.67 1.58 -17.44
C LEU A 106 0.69 1.65 -18.12
N ALA A 107 0.93 2.72 -18.88
CA ALA A 107 2.24 2.96 -19.47
C ALA A 107 3.32 2.98 -18.37
N TYR A 108 4.35 2.14 -18.51
CA TYR A 108 5.55 2.31 -17.70
C TYR A 108 6.21 3.65 -18.05
N ASP A 109 6.40 3.85 -19.35
CA ASP A 109 6.92 5.08 -19.97
C ASP A 109 6.08 5.34 -21.22
N ASP A 110 5.46 6.51 -21.32
CA ASP A 110 4.65 6.89 -22.48
C ASP A 110 5.41 7.72 -23.52
N GLY A 111 6.69 8.01 -23.28
CA GLY A 111 7.56 8.76 -24.18
C GLY A 111 7.28 10.26 -24.24
N ARG A 112 6.31 10.79 -23.47
CA ARG A 112 5.98 12.22 -23.50
C ARG A 112 7.00 13.01 -22.67
N ILE A 113 7.57 14.05 -23.28
CA ILE A 113 8.40 15.03 -22.56
C ILE A 113 7.47 15.94 -21.76
N ARG A 114 7.76 16.08 -20.46
CA ARG A 114 6.93 16.84 -19.51
C ARG A 114 7.76 17.90 -18.80
N THR A 115 7.14 19.03 -18.50
CA THR A 115 7.66 19.98 -17.51
C THR A 115 7.55 19.41 -16.09
N PRO A 116 8.27 19.94 -15.10
CA PRO A 116 8.13 19.51 -13.71
C PRO A 116 6.69 19.58 -13.17
N GLY A 117 5.92 20.59 -13.58
CA GLY A 117 4.50 20.70 -13.23
C GLY A 117 3.67 19.58 -13.86
N GLN A 118 3.87 19.30 -15.15
CA GLN A 118 3.16 18.20 -15.83
C GLN A 118 3.53 16.82 -15.27
N VAL A 119 4.76 16.62 -14.79
CA VAL A 119 5.14 15.38 -14.08
C VAL A 119 4.37 15.22 -12.76
N LEU A 120 3.97 16.33 -12.13
CA LEU A 120 3.19 16.29 -10.90
C LEU A 120 1.70 16.02 -11.16
N GLU A 121 1.16 16.58 -12.24
CA GLU A 121 -0.26 16.47 -12.60
C GLU A 121 -0.58 15.15 -13.35
N GLU A 122 0.23 14.79 -14.35
CA GLU A 122 -0.02 13.62 -15.22
C GLU A 122 1.22 12.72 -15.36
N PRO A 123 1.76 12.13 -14.26
CA PRO A 123 2.89 11.23 -14.34
C PRO A 123 2.54 9.92 -15.06
N ASP A 124 3.54 9.33 -15.72
CA ASP A 124 3.56 7.89 -15.96
C ASP A 124 4.29 7.16 -14.80
N VAL A 125 4.34 5.83 -14.85
CA VAL A 125 4.92 5.03 -13.76
C VAL A 125 6.43 5.30 -13.59
N ARG A 126 7.15 5.50 -14.70
CA ARG A 126 8.57 5.87 -14.69
C ARG A 126 8.78 7.20 -13.98
N ALA A 127 8.00 8.22 -14.31
CA ALA A 127 8.09 9.55 -13.70
C ALA A 127 7.75 9.53 -12.21
N MET A 128 6.71 8.77 -11.82
CA MET A 128 6.33 8.54 -10.42
C MET A 128 7.48 7.95 -9.58
N LEU A 129 8.30 7.07 -10.17
CA LEU A 129 9.40 6.38 -9.48
C LEU A 129 10.77 7.05 -9.69
N ALA A 130 10.87 8.06 -10.56
CA ALA A 130 12.15 8.62 -11.00
C ALA A 130 13.03 9.14 -9.85
N GLN A 131 12.41 9.75 -8.83
CA GLN A 131 13.12 10.31 -7.69
C GLN A 131 13.36 9.26 -6.61
N VAL A 132 14.62 8.93 -6.35
CA VAL A 132 15.00 8.00 -5.27
C VAL A 132 14.78 8.67 -3.92
N TYR A 133 13.91 8.08 -3.08
CA TYR A 133 13.68 8.58 -1.73
C TYR A 133 14.97 8.51 -0.89
N PRO A 134 15.41 9.62 -0.26
CA PRO A 134 16.63 9.65 0.54
C PRO A 134 16.44 8.97 1.91
N LEU A 135 16.37 7.64 1.89
CA LEU A 135 16.11 6.77 3.03
C LEU A 135 17.19 6.90 4.13
N GLY A 136 16.75 7.08 5.38
CA GLY A 136 17.60 7.05 6.56
C GLY A 136 17.80 8.44 7.18
N ARG A 137 18.95 8.64 7.82
CA ARG A 137 19.23 9.84 8.62
C ARG A 137 19.10 11.11 7.79
N THR A 138 18.36 12.09 8.33
CA THR A 138 18.35 13.45 7.80
C THR A 138 19.75 14.08 7.88
N THR A 139 20.27 14.46 6.72
CA THR A 139 21.50 15.24 6.54
C THR A 139 21.15 16.68 6.11
N PRO A 140 22.10 17.63 6.12
CA PRO A 140 21.87 18.96 5.56
C PRO A 140 21.33 18.93 4.13
N LYS A 141 21.82 18.00 3.29
CA LYS A 141 21.34 17.83 1.90
C LYS A 141 19.89 17.37 1.82
N THR A 142 19.47 16.43 2.67
CA THR A 142 18.09 15.93 2.66
C THR A 142 17.13 16.87 3.38
N ALA A 143 17.64 17.73 4.26
CA ALA A 143 16.87 18.79 4.92
C ALA A 143 16.67 20.02 4.04
N ASN A 144 17.50 20.20 3.02
CA ASN A 144 17.38 21.26 2.03
C ASN A 144 17.48 20.67 0.61
N PRO A 145 16.49 19.87 0.19
CA PRO A 145 16.49 19.28 -1.14
C PRO A 145 16.38 20.37 -2.22
N ARG A 146 16.93 20.08 -3.41
CA ARG A 146 16.84 20.99 -4.56
C ARG A 146 15.37 21.22 -4.97
N PRO A 147 15.01 22.36 -5.57
CA PRO A 147 13.66 22.62 -6.07
C PRO A 147 13.15 21.48 -6.97
N GLY A 148 11.88 21.09 -6.77
CA GLY A 148 11.21 20.01 -7.49
C GLY A 148 11.63 18.59 -7.07
N PHE A 149 12.50 18.44 -6.07
CA PHE A 149 12.82 17.13 -5.49
C PHE A 149 11.83 16.78 -4.38
N ASP A 150 10.75 16.11 -4.78
CA ASP A 150 9.66 15.68 -3.92
C ASP A 150 9.31 14.18 -4.14
N PRO A 151 10.22 13.25 -3.81
CA PRO A 151 10.01 11.82 -4.07
C PRO A 151 8.70 11.34 -3.45
N GLY A 152 7.78 10.89 -4.30
CA GLY A 152 6.44 10.41 -3.94
C GLY A 152 5.29 11.37 -4.22
N ARG A 153 5.50 12.68 -4.43
CA ARG A 153 4.39 13.61 -4.69
C ARG A 153 3.69 13.38 -6.04
N SER A 154 4.41 12.95 -7.07
CA SER A 154 3.82 12.45 -8.31
C SER A 154 3.21 11.07 -8.07
N ARG A 155 1.92 10.90 -8.36
CA ARG A 155 1.20 9.63 -8.20
C ARG A 155 0.40 9.35 -9.47
N VAL A 156 0.55 8.15 -10.01
CA VAL A 156 -0.31 7.69 -11.11
C VAL A 156 -1.66 7.30 -10.50
N GLU A 157 -2.63 8.21 -10.52
CA GLU A 157 -3.92 8.00 -9.86
C GLU A 157 -4.62 6.69 -10.27
N PRO A 158 -4.67 6.31 -11.57
CA PRO A 158 -5.23 5.01 -11.98
C PRO A 158 -4.55 3.79 -11.34
N LEU A 159 -3.26 3.88 -10.97
CA LEU A 159 -2.59 2.83 -10.22
C LEU A 159 -3.09 2.81 -8.77
N PHE A 160 -3.20 3.97 -8.13
CA PHE A 160 -3.57 4.06 -6.72
C PHE A 160 -5.04 3.67 -6.50
N THR A 161 -5.93 4.02 -7.42
CA THR A 161 -7.33 3.58 -7.38
C THR A 161 -7.44 2.06 -7.54
N ALA A 162 -6.68 1.46 -8.45
CA ALA A 162 -6.61 0.01 -8.61
C ALA A 162 -6.04 -0.70 -7.35
N LEU A 163 -5.05 -0.10 -6.68
CA LEU A 163 -4.45 -0.68 -5.48
C LEU A 163 -5.34 -0.55 -4.24
N TYR A 164 -5.90 0.63 -4.00
CA TYR A 164 -6.44 0.99 -2.69
C TYR A 164 -7.96 1.15 -2.66
N GLY A 165 -8.61 1.34 -3.80
CA GLY A 165 -10.06 1.53 -3.94
C GLY A 165 -10.38 2.56 -5.03
N ALA A 166 -11.39 2.27 -5.85
CA ALA A 166 -11.74 3.09 -7.02
C ALA A 166 -12.40 4.43 -6.66
N ASP A 167 -13.04 4.49 -5.50
CA ASP A 167 -13.83 5.61 -5.02
C ASP A 167 -13.79 5.66 -3.48
N GLU A 168 -14.46 6.67 -2.91
CA GLU A 168 -14.51 6.91 -1.47
C GLU A 168 -15.03 5.69 -0.69
N ASP A 169 -16.11 5.08 -1.17
CA ASP A 169 -16.76 3.95 -0.49
C ASP A 169 -15.86 2.70 -0.51
N ALA A 170 -15.24 2.41 -1.65
CA ALA A 170 -14.30 1.32 -1.80
C ALA A 170 -13.07 1.48 -0.89
N VAL A 171 -12.51 2.69 -0.79
CA VAL A 171 -11.39 2.94 0.13
C VAL A 171 -11.85 2.86 1.58
N ARG A 172 -12.98 3.47 1.92
CA ARG A 172 -13.54 3.46 3.28
C ARG A 172 -13.80 2.03 3.76
N ALA A 173 -14.38 1.19 2.91
CA ALA A 173 -14.61 -0.23 3.18
C ALA A 173 -13.30 -1.04 3.31
N ALA A 174 -12.24 -0.62 2.62
CA ALA A 174 -10.92 -1.23 2.73
C ALA A 174 -10.12 -0.75 3.95
N CYS A 175 -10.59 0.26 4.68
CA CYS A 175 -9.91 0.81 5.85
C CYS A 175 -10.30 0.13 7.16
N ARG A 176 -9.38 0.14 8.12
CA ARG A 176 -9.67 -0.15 9.54
C ARG A 176 -9.06 0.91 10.43
N VAL A 177 -9.65 1.09 11.62
CA VAL A 177 -9.09 1.96 12.65
C VAL A 177 -7.86 1.29 13.28
N VAL A 178 -6.75 2.00 13.30
CA VAL A 178 -5.50 1.64 13.96
C VAL A 178 -5.32 2.55 15.17
N SER A 179 -5.09 1.96 16.35
CA SER A 179 -4.77 2.72 17.55
C SER A 179 -3.39 3.38 17.43
N PHE A 180 -3.32 4.70 17.62
CA PHE A 180 -2.12 5.51 17.56
C PHE A 180 -2.17 6.57 18.66
N ASP A 181 -1.30 6.46 19.67
CA ASP A 181 -1.23 7.41 20.80
C ASP A 181 -2.57 7.68 21.52
N GLY A 182 -3.39 6.64 21.70
CA GLY A 182 -4.72 6.76 22.30
C GLY A 182 -5.79 7.33 21.36
N HIS A 183 -5.41 7.68 20.12
CA HIS A 183 -6.30 8.09 19.04
C HIS A 183 -6.52 6.94 18.03
N GLY A 184 -7.53 7.08 17.18
CA GLY A 184 -7.76 6.19 16.05
C GLY A 184 -7.34 6.83 14.74
N ALA A 185 -6.58 6.11 13.92
CA ALA A 185 -6.28 6.47 12.53
C ALA A 185 -6.92 5.44 11.59
N SER A 186 -7.85 5.87 10.74
CA SER A 186 -8.40 4.99 9.70
C SER A 186 -7.37 4.81 8.59
N MET A 187 -6.96 3.57 8.33
CA MET A 187 -5.91 3.21 7.37
C MET A 187 -6.31 2.02 6.52
N ASN A 188 -5.88 2.04 5.25
CA ASN A 188 -6.16 0.99 4.29
C ASN A 188 -5.48 -0.33 4.68
N THR A 189 -6.22 -1.43 4.56
CA THR A 189 -5.72 -2.78 4.86
C THR A 189 -5.05 -3.43 3.66
N ARG A 190 -5.40 -3.02 2.43
CA ARG A 190 -4.78 -3.50 1.19
C ARG A 190 -3.30 -3.13 1.18
N PHE A 191 -2.46 -4.09 0.84
CA PHE A 191 -1.00 -3.95 0.79
C PHE A 191 -0.31 -3.46 2.09
N GLY A 192 -1.03 -3.48 3.22
CA GLY A 192 -0.44 -3.46 4.55
C GLY A 192 -0.27 -2.12 5.25
N ALA A 193 -0.80 -1.00 4.73
CA ALA A 193 -0.64 0.33 5.34
C ALA A 193 -1.13 0.38 6.81
N ALA A 194 -2.29 -0.20 7.11
CA ALA A 194 -2.82 -0.28 8.48
C ALA A 194 -1.90 -1.08 9.43
N ASN A 195 -1.36 -2.21 8.95
CA ASN A 195 -0.45 -3.04 9.74
C ASN A 195 0.91 -2.35 9.93
N ALA A 196 1.38 -1.64 8.91
CA ALA A 196 2.58 -0.83 8.98
C ALA A 196 2.44 0.26 10.04
N LEU A 197 1.34 1.03 10.05
CA LEU A 197 1.10 2.06 11.06
C LEU A 197 1.03 1.48 12.49
N ALA A 198 0.40 0.32 12.67
CA ALA A 198 0.37 -0.35 13.98
C ALA A 198 1.79 -0.71 14.47
N ARG A 199 2.68 -1.16 13.56
CA ARG A 199 4.09 -1.45 13.89
C ARG A 199 4.90 -0.18 14.14
N VAL A 200 4.60 0.91 13.44
CA VAL A 200 5.17 2.24 13.75
C VAL A 200 4.81 2.61 15.19
N TRP A 201 3.53 2.62 15.55
CA TRP A 201 3.11 3.01 16.90
C TRP A 201 3.79 2.18 17.98
N ARG A 202 3.85 0.86 17.81
CA ARG A 202 4.56 -0.04 18.74
C ARG A 202 6.03 0.35 18.96
N ARG A 203 6.72 0.86 17.94
CA ARG A 203 8.10 1.37 18.06
C ARG A 203 8.17 2.74 18.76
N LEU A 204 7.17 3.59 18.56
CA LEU A 204 7.15 4.95 19.10
C LEU A 204 6.67 5.01 20.55
N ALA A 205 5.71 4.17 20.93
CA ALA A 205 5.01 4.23 22.22
C ALA A 205 5.94 4.35 23.44
N PRO A 206 7.07 3.61 23.56
CA PRO A 206 7.96 3.74 24.72
C PRO A 206 8.64 5.11 24.87
N ARG A 207 8.62 5.95 23.81
CA ARG A 207 9.29 7.26 23.77
C ARG A 207 8.33 8.42 23.51
N ALA A 208 7.05 8.14 23.26
CA ALA A 208 6.06 9.14 22.86
C ALA A 208 5.85 10.24 23.91
N ALA A 209 6.04 9.94 25.20
CA ALA A 209 5.92 10.91 26.29
C ALA A 209 7.09 11.91 26.38
N ARG A 210 8.20 11.70 25.66
CA ARG A 210 9.34 12.64 25.67
C ARG A 210 8.87 14.01 25.13
N PRO A 211 9.21 15.14 25.77
CA PRO A 211 8.71 16.46 25.36
C PRO A 211 8.90 16.76 23.86
N ALA A 212 10.10 16.50 23.32
CA ALA A 212 10.42 16.71 21.91
C ALA A 212 9.61 15.82 20.94
N TRP A 213 9.13 14.66 21.40
CA TRP A 213 8.30 13.77 20.58
C TRP A 213 6.84 14.15 20.71
N ARG A 214 6.39 14.50 21.91
CA ARG A 214 5.02 14.94 22.18
C ARG A 214 4.64 16.16 21.33
N GLN A 215 5.54 17.12 21.16
CA GLN A 215 5.32 18.30 20.30
C GLN A 215 5.12 17.96 18.82
N VAL A 216 5.66 16.82 18.36
CA VAL A 216 5.54 16.37 16.97
C VAL A 216 4.35 15.42 16.79
N LEU A 217 4.01 14.64 17.81
CA LEU A 217 2.94 13.64 17.77
C LEU A 217 1.56 14.19 18.12
N ARG A 218 1.47 15.37 18.77
CA ARG A 218 0.20 15.89 19.32
C ARG A 218 -0.03 17.38 19.04
N PRO A 219 -1.28 17.79 18.76
CA PRO A 219 -2.46 16.95 18.59
C PRO A 219 -2.37 16.08 17.33
N PHE A 220 -2.92 14.85 17.37
CA PHE A 220 -2.85 13.94 16.24
C PHE A 220 -3.69 14.43 15.05
N GLY A 221 -3.10 14.51 13.85
CA GLY A 221 -3.74 15.07 12.65
C GLY A 221 -4.69 14.13 11.91
N GLY A 222 -4.56 12.81 12.13
CA GLY A 222 -5.48 11.81 11.60
C GLY A 222 -4.98 11.04 10.39
N GLY A 223 -5.85 10.19 9.84
CA GLY A 223 -5.58 9.28 8.71
C GLY A 223 -6.50 9.55 7.52
N PHE A 224 -7.20 8.52 7.03
CA PHE A 224 -8.09 8.60 5.87
C PHE A 224 -9.03 9.81 5.88
N CYS A 225 -9.03 10.55 4.76
CA CYS A 225 -9.90 11.67 4.47
C CYS A 225 -10.02 11.77 2.95
N TRP A 226 -11.21 11.53 2.41
CA TRP A 226 -11.46 11.64 0.98
C TRP A 226 -11.51 13.11 0.57
N ARG A 227 -10.46 13.56 -0.12
CA ARG A 227 -10.33 14.94 -0.59
C ARG A 227 -9.28 15.06 -1.68
N GLU A 228 -9.44 16.09 -2.48
CA GLU A 228 -8.39 16.61 -3.34
C GLU A 228 -7.33 17.38 -2.52
N ILE A 229 -6.16 17.56 -3.12
CA ILE A 229 -5.15 18.49 -2.62
C ILE A 229 -5.61 19.91 -2.94
N ALA A 230 -5.45 20.83 -1.97
CA ALA A 230 -5.88 22.21 -2.14
C ALA A 230 -5.33 22.83 -3.43
N ALA A 231 -6.22 23.46 -4.21
CA ALA A 231 -5.94 24.08 -5.50
C ALA A 231 -5.46 23.12 -6.62
N THR A 232 -5.83 21.84 -6.54
CA THR A 232 -5.61 20.83 -7.59
C THR A 232 -6.83 19.93 -7.70
N ASP A 233 -6.95 19.17 -8.78
CA ASP A 233 -7.94 18.10 -8.98
C ASP A 233 -7.42 16.71 -8.58
N ARG A 234 -6.22 16.64 -8.00
CA ARG A 234 -5.58 15.37 -7.62
C ARG A 234 -5.99 14.91 -6.24
N LEU A 235 -6.29 13.62 -6.11
CA LEU A 235 -6.54 13.02 -4.80
C LEU A 235 -5.32 13.08 -3.88
N SER A 236 -5.58 13.42 -2.61
CA SER A 236 -4.58 13.33 -1.55
C SER A 236 -4.21 11.87 -1.26
N ALA A 237 -2.99 11.62 -0.76
CA ALA A 237 -2.65 10.31 -0.21
C ALA A 237 -3.56 9.90 0.96
N HIS A 238 -4.18 10.87 1.66
CA HIS A 238 -5.22 10.59 2.65
C HIS A 238 -6.47 9.96 2.04
N ALA A 239 -6.81 10.29 0.80
CA ALA A 239 -7.98 9.74 0.11
C ALA A 239 -7.84 8.24 -0.16
N PHE A 240 -6.62 7.70 -0.23
CA PHE A 240 -6.37 6.26 -0.37
C PHE A 240 -6.23 5.53 0.97
N GLY A 241 -6.30 6.25 2.11
CA GLY A 241 -6.10 5.69 3.44
C GLY A 241 -4.67 5.21 3.70
N ILE A 242 -3.69 5.78 3.00
CA ILE A 242 -2.28 5.38 3.09
C ILE A 242 -1.40 6.46 3.75
N ALA A 243 -1.98 7.56 4.21
CA ALA A 243 -1.26 8.66 4.83
C ALA A 243 -1.78 8.96 6.24
N VAL A 244 -0.88 9.51 7.06
CA VAL A 244 -1.19 10.08 8.36
C VAL A 244 -0.48 11.41 8.56
N ASP A 245 -1.17 12.33 9.22
CA ASP A 245 -0.58 13.57 9.69
C ASP A 245 -0.37 13.50 11.20
N LEU A 246 0.85 13.76 11.65
CA LEU A 246 1.18 13.67 13.08
C LEU A 246 0.67 14.87 13.86
N ASN A 247 1.09 16.09 13.53
CA ASN A 247 0.63 17.30 14.21
C ASN A 247 0.34 18.41 13.19
N PRO A 248 -0.93 18.83 13.01
CA PRO A 248 -1.31 19.89 12.07
C PRO A 248 -0.67 21.25 12.31
N ALA A 249 -0.10 21.49 13.51
CA ALA A 249 0.64 22.71 13.82
C ALA A 249 2.07 22.71 13.24
N LEU A 250 2.53 21.59 12.70
CA LEU A 250 3.84 21.51 12.06
C LEU A 250 3.83 22.24 10.71
N PRO A 251 4.97 22.82 10.29
CA PRO A 251 5.03 23.62 9.07
C PRO A 251 4.69 22.84 7.79
N TYR A 252 3.92 23.50 6.94
CA TYR A 252 3.62 23.11 5.56
C TYR A 252 4.08 24.22 4.61
N TRP A 253 4.72 23.87 3.50
CA TRP A 253 5.43 24.81 2.62
C TRP A 253 4.56 25.98 2.13
N LEU A 254 3.29 25.74 1.80
CA LEU A 254 2.41 26.75 1.23
C LEU A 254 1.96 27.81 2.26
N THR A 255 1.83 27.42 3.52
CA THR A 255 1.30 28.28 4.60
C THR A 255 2.37 28.75 5.57
N CYS A 256 3.61 28.27 5.44
CA CYS A 256 4.71 28.61 6.32
C CYS A 256 5.18 30.05 6.07
N ARG A 257 5.09 30.91 7.10
CA ARG A 257 5.58 32.30 7.04
C ARG A 257 7.08 32.44 6.84
N HIS A 258 7.84 31.46 7.34
CA HIS A 258 9.32 31.45 7.36
C HIS A 258 9.86 30.15 6.74
N PRO A 259 9.68 29.94 5.42
CA PRO A 259 10.10 28.71 4.74
C PRO A 259 11.63 28.49 4.79
N GLU A 260 12.43 29.55 4.93
CA GLU A 260 13.88 29.51 5.10
C GLU A 260 14.32 28.76 6.38
N ALA A 261 13.45 28.69 7.39
CA ALA A 261 13.70 27.94 8.62
C ALA A 261 13.44 26.44 8.47
N ALA A 262 12.84 25.98 7.36
CA ALA A 262 12.48 24.58 7.17
C ALA A 262 13.68 23.62 7.31
N PRO A 263 14.87 23.88 6.71
CA PRO A 263 16.01 22.97 6.86
C PRO A 263 16.43 22.75 8.32
N ALA A 264 16.39 23.79 9.16
CA ALA A 264 16.69 23.67 10.58
C ALA A 264 15.63 22.83 11.32
N ARG A 265 14.34 23.04 11.00
CA ARG A 265 13.23 22.27 11.58
C ARG A 265 13.28 20.80 11.17
N VAL A 266 13.59 20.50 9.90
CA VAL A 266 13.75 19.14 9.39
C VAL A 266 14.92 18.43 10.08
N GLN A 267 16.03 19.13 10.33
CA GLN A 267 17.18 18.57 11.07
C GLN A 267 16.89 18.33 12.55
N ALA A 268 16.08 19.19 13.18
CA ALA A 268 15.66 19.08 14.57
C ALA A 268 14.56 18.02 14.78
N PHE A 269 13.87 17.60 13.72
CA PHE A 269 12.80 16.62 13.80
C PHE A 269 13.28 15.31 14.45
N PRO A 270 12.52 14.70 15.39
CA PRO A 270 12.97 13.51 16.09
C PRO A 270 13.27 12.34 15.15
N ARG A 271 14.55 12.03 14.97
CA ARG A 271 15.04 10.99 14.05
C ARG A 271 14.41 9.62 14.29
N GLY A 272 14.11 9.29 15.55
CA GLY A 272 13.46 8.04 15.92
C GLY A 272 12.03 7.91 15.38
N ILE A 273 11.32 9.02 15.15
CA ILE A 273 10.00 9.02 14.53
C ILE A 273 10.14 8.67 13.04
N VAL A 274 10.97 9.42 12.31
CA VAL A 274 11.22 9.18 10.88
C VAL A 274 11.69 7.76 10.63
N ALA A 275 12.67 7.28 11.41
CA ALA A 275 13.21 5.93 11.28
C ALA A 275 12.15 4.84 11.54
N ALA A 276 11.20 5.04 12.45
CA ALA A 276 10.14 4.07 12.71
C ALA A 276 9.19 3.93 11.51
N PHE A 277 8.83 5.06 10.89
CA PHE A 277 8.00 5.15 9.68
C PHE A 277 8.71 4.55 8.47
N GLU A 278 9.95 4.96 8.19
CA GLU A 278 10.77 4.44 7.08
C GLU A 278 11.02 2.93 7.18
N ALA A 279 11.17 2.42 8.40
CA ALA A 279 11.31 0.99 8.63
C ALA A 279 10.05 0.21 8.22
N GLU A 280 8.88 0.84 8.22
CA GLU A 280 7.58 0.26 7.86
C GLU A 280 7.06 0.66 6.48
N GLY A 281 7.87 1.23 5.60
CA GLY A 281 7.44 1.53 4.23
C GLY A 281 6.82 2.91 4.03
N PHE A 282 6.84 3.78 5.05
CA PHE A 282 6.41 5.16 4.90
C PHE A 282 7.55 6.08 4.47
N ILE A 283 7.24 7.03 3.60
CA ILE A 283 8.08 8.20 3.34
C ILE A 283 7.57 9.39 4.17
N TRP A 284 8.44 10.37 4.37
CA TRP A 284 8.16 11.57 5.15
C TRP A 284 8.23 12.84 4.29
N GLY A 285 7.20 13.68 4.38
CA GLY A 285 7.09 14.94 3.65
C GLY A 285 8.14 15.98 4.02
N GLY A 286 8.82 15.83 5.16
CA GLY A 286 9.93 16.70 5.53
C GLY A 286 11.19 16.56 4.67
N LYS A 287 11.27 15.56 3.78
CA LYS A 287 12.38 15.40 2.82
C LYS A 287 12.03 15.87 1.40
N TRP A 288 10.93 16.59 1.25
CA TRP A 288 10.49 17.22 0.02
C TRP A 288 10.96 18.68 -0.05
N ALA A 289 11.18 19.20 -1.25
CA ALA A 289 11.38 20.63 -1.48
C ALA A 289 10.10 21.41 -1.13
N ALA A 290 8.94 20.88 -1.53
CA ALA A 290 7.63 21.27 -1.02
C ALA A 290 7.34 20.58 0.32
N PHE A 291 8.08 20.97 1.36
CA PHE A 291 8.07 20.30 2.66
C PHE A 291 6.68 20.21 3.29
N ASP A 292 6.42 19.09 3.95
CA ASP A 292 5.22 18.83 4.74
C ASP A 292 5.62 18.04 6.00
N LEU A 293 5.83 18.73 7.12
CA LEU A 293 6.51 18.13 8.27
C LEU A 293 5.61 17.21 9.09
N MET A 294 4.29 17.38 9.00
CA MET A 294 3.32 16.50 9.66
C MET A 294 3.11 15.20 8.91
N HIS A 295 3.35 15.20 7.59
CA HIS A 295 2.83 14.19 6.69
C HIS A 295 3.75 12.99 6.48
N PHE A 296 3.17 11.80 6.65
CA PHE A 296 3.77 10.52 6.28
C PHE A 296 2.83 9.75 5.35
N GLU A 297 3.33 9.29 4.21
CA GLU A 297 2.56 8.45 3.28
C GLU A 297 3.24 7.09 3.07
N TYR A 298 2.45 6.02 3.09
CA TYR A 298 2.89 4.64 2.89
C TYR A 298 3.19 4.41 1.41
N ARG A 299 4.49 4.29 1.10
CA ARG A 299 5.06 4.17 -0.25
C ARG A 299 6.12 3.06 -0.25
N PRO A 300 5.70 1.80 0.00
CA PRO A 300 6.62 0.68 0.17
C PRO A 300 7.54 0.48 -1.03
N GLU A 301 7.08 0.77 -2.26
CA GLU A 301 7.88 0.66 -3.48
C GLU A 301 9.07 1.62 -3.49
N LEU A 302 8.90 2.86 -2.99
CA LEU A 302 9.99 3.84 -2.90
C LEU A 302 11.02 3.42 -1.84
N ILE A 303 10.55 2.88 -0.72
CA ILE A 303 11.42 2.37 0.36
C ILE A 303 12.19 1.13 -0.09
N LEU A 304 11.55 0.19 -0.78
CA LEU A 304 12.20 -1.01 -1.32
C LEU A 304 13.26 -0.66 -2.37
N LYS A 305 12.94 0.26 -3.29
CA LYS A 305 13.90 0.79 -4.27
C LYS A 305 15.12 1.41 -3.58
N ALA A 306 14.91 2.28 -2.59
CA ALA A 306 16.00 2.93 -1.86
C ALA A 306 16.86 1.93 -1.07
N ARG A 307 16.26 0.95 -0.38
CA ARG A 307 16.98 -0.12 0.33
C ARG A 307 17.84 -0.95 -0.63
N HIS A 308 17.31 -1.26 -1.81
CA HIS A 308 18.07 -2.02 -2.81
C HIS A 308 19.30 -1.25 -3.30
N LEU A 309 19.14 0.03 -3.65
CA LEU A 309 20.25 0.88 -4.12
C LEU A 309 21.33 1.06 -3.04
N ARG A 310 20.94 1.09 -1.76
CA ARG A 310 21.87 1.11 -0.63
C ARG A 310 22.57 -0.23 -0.38
N GLY A 311 22.03 -1.33 -0.90
CA GLY A 311 22.51 -2.69 -0.64
C GLY A 311 21.97 -3.30 0.67
N ASP A 312 20.94 -2.69 1.27
CA ASP A 312 20.30 -3.21 2.49
C ASP A 312 19.47 -4.48 2.17
N ILE A 313 18.97 -4.61 0.94
CA ILE A 313 18.20 -5.77 0.45
C ILE A 313 18.52 -6.10 -1.01
N ARG A 314 18.19 -7.32 -1.44
CA ARG A 314 18.16 -7.70 -2.86
C ARG A 314 16.73 -7.96 -3.31
N LEU A 315 16.23 -7.18 -4.27
CA LEU A 315 14.91 -7.40 -4.86
C LEU A 315 15.00 -8.51 -5.91
N PRO A 316 14.11 -9.52 -5.87
CA PRO A 316 14.06 -10.54 -6.91
C PRO A 316 13.85 -9.93 -8.30
N GLY A 317 14.66 -10.34 -9.27
CA GLY A 317 14.59 -9.83 -10.65
C GLY A 317 15.19 -8.44 -10.87
N ALA A 318 15.65 -7.74 -9.83
CA ALA A 318 16.36 -6.47 -9.98
C ALA A 318 17.84 -6.66 -10.36
N PRO A 319 18.44 -5.72 -11.11
CA PRO A 319 19.88 -5.73 -11.38
C PRO A 319 20.69 -5.68 -10.08
N SER A 320 21.93 -6.18 -10.12
CA SER A 320 22.82 -6.02 -8.95
C SER A 320 23.16 -4.55 -8.70
N ARG A 321 23.51 -4.18 -7.46
CA ARG A 321 23.92 -2.79 -7.13
C ARG A 321 25.06 -2.27 -8.02
N LYS A 322 25.95 -3.16 -8.50
CA LYS A 322 27.06 -2.81 -9.41
C LYS A 322 26.57 -2.18 -10.73
N ALA A 323 25.35 -2.49 -11.17
CA ALA A 323 24.77 -1.95 -12.40
C ALA A 323 24.42 -0.45 -12.32
N PHE A 324 24.42 0.14 -11.13
CA PHE A 324 24.07 1.56 -10.91
C PHE A 324 25.29 2.45 -10.67
N GLY A 325 26.51 1.93 -10.90
CA GLY A 325 27.76 2.59 -10.53
C GLY A 325 28.09 2.38 -9.06
N ALA A 326 29.38 2.17 -8.76
CA ALA A 326 29.86 2.10 -7.39
C ALA A 326 29.64 3.46 -6.72
N GLY A 327 28.96 3.44 -5.56
CA GLY A 327 29.08 4.52 -4.56
C GLY A 327 30.22 4.20 -3.62
#